data_AF-A0A6G4K6T1-F1
#
_entry.id   AF-A0A6G4K6T1-F1
#
_cell.length_a   1.000
_cell.length_b   1.000
_cell.length_c   1.000
_cell.angle_alpha   90.00
_cell.angle_beta   90.00
_cell.angle_gamma   90.00
#
_symmetry.space_group_name_H-M   'P 1'
#
loop_
_entity.id
_entity.type
_entity.pdbx_description
1 polymer ?
#
loop_
_entity_poly.entity_id
_entity_poly.type
_entity_poly.pdbx_seq_one_letter_code
_entity_poly.pdbx_strand_id
1 'polypeptide(L)'
;MPLNVRFDIENYLKGINDIRACNFFLRCLYMKNMAIKNIDYYNDIRSCKRVIIQAFDSTNISGQDKDNLCKEIETAIEKEILPLDEFDWVKNDERAAFWICAYLLHTPIISNQMITGSDNIYCPSMSSGNLQQYHNEYIYLGFHDIPDTHNKRFERIIRFFDHLSDIFHTPDKNYIVLCPLLKKQIIINFKNKWRLIYQKPLPVKWLPDQEDVVSWAWDFIKKYFSNHHLTMWGPNTTYNFVQNTTPLNHAEKLLAVRATFDLWEGDDNSKKLLLMNLNKAWNQKKLRETRVDKKALNTYLKIKTKIQLDELAEHYDMRISDILEKLISQHYRELFQEK
;
A
#
# COMPACT_ATOMS: atom_id res chain seq x y z
N MET A 1 41.18 -32.20 34.27
CA MET A 1 41.00 -32.18 32.80
C MET A 1 39.73 -31.41 32.51
N PRO A 2 39.77 -30.29 31.76
CA PRO A 2 38.53 -29.63 31.38
C PRO A 2 37.80 -30.54 30.38
N LEU A 3 36.52 -30.82 30.61
CA LEU A 3 35.68 -31.51 29.63
C LEU A 3 35.68 -30.68 28.35
N ASN A 4 36.31 -31.21 27.30
CA ASN A 4 36.28 -30.61 25.98
C ASN A 4 34.86 -30.84 25.43
N VAL A 5 33.93 -29.91 25.71
CA VAL A 5 32.57 -29.95 25.16
C VAL A 5 32.73 -29.87 23.64
N ARG A 6 32.51 -30.99 22.97
CA ARG A 6 32.57 -31.05 21.51
C ARG A 6 31.36 -30.32 20.98
N PHE A 7 31.57 -29.08 20.52
CA PHE A 7 30.54 -28.29 19.85
C PHE A 7 30.03 -29.04 18.62
N ASP A 8 28.71 -29.12 18.48
CA ASP A 8 28.02 -29.74 17.36
C ASP A 8 26.86 -28.85 16.91
N ILE A 9 27.09 -28.08 15.83
CA ILE A 9 26.11 -27.17 15.24
C ILE A 9 24.85 -27.90 14.76
N GLU A 10 24.96 -29.17 14.35
CA GLU A 10 23.80 -29.90 13.85
C GLU A 10 22.75 -30.12 14.94
N ASN A 11 23.17 -30.28 16.20
CA ASN A 11 22.24 -30.43 17.31
C ASN A 11 21.43 -29.15 17.57
N TYR A 12 22.05 -27.98 17.42
CA TYR A 12 21.33 -26.69 17.48
C TYR A 12 20.33 -26.56 16.34
N LEU A 13 20.78 -26.86 15.12
CA LEU A 13 19.93 -26.73 13.94
C LEU A 13 18.77 -27.73 13.91
N LYS A 14 18.82 -28.85 14.65
CA LYS A 14 17.67 -29.78 14.79
C LYS A 14 16.44 -29.10 15.41
N GLY A 15 16.64 -28.16 16.33
CA GLY A 15 15.55 -27.42 16.97
C GLY A 15 14.89 -26.38 16.05
N ILE A 16 15.61 -25.90 15.04
CA ILE A 16 15.13 -24.85 14.12
C ILE A 16 14.33 -25.49 12.99
N ASN A 17 13.00 -25.39 13.06
CA ASN A 17 12.08 -25.89 12.03
C ASN A 17 11.36 -24.79 11.24
N ASP A 18 11.61 -23.52 11.60
CA ASP A 18 11.11 -22.36 10.88
C ASP A 18 12.21 -21.79 9.97
N ILE A 19 11.89 -21.59 8.70
CA ILE A 19 12.79 -20.96 7.71
C ILE A 19 13.12 -19.51 8.10
N ARG A 20 12.19 -18.78 8.74
CA ARG A 20 12.43 -17.40 9.19
C ARG A 20 13.49 -17.35 10.27
N ALA A 21 13.38 -18.24 11.26
CA ALA A 21 14.39 -18.43 12.29
C ALA A 21 15.75 -18.84 11.71
N CYS A 22 15.76 -19.74 10.72
CA CYS A 22 17.01 -20.14 10.04
C CYS A 22 17.67 -18.95 9.29
N ASN A 23 16.89 -18.20 8.51
CA ASN A 23 17.41 -17.01 7.80
C ASN A 23 17.93 -15.94 8.77
N PHE A 24 17.23 -15.74 9.89
CA PHE A 24 17.71 -14.84 10.94
C PHE A 24 19.01 -15.33 11.56
N PHE A 25 19.13 -16.62 11.84
CA PHE A 25 20.37 -17.22 12.32
C PHE A 25 21.53 -16.93 11.36
N LEU A 26 21.35 -17.24 10.07
CA LEU A 26 22.35 -16.99 9.03
C LEU A 26 22.77 -15.51 9.00
N ARG A 27 21.80 -14.61 9.14
CA ARG A 27 22.05 -13.18 9.13
C ARG A 27 22.79 -12.68 10.37
N CYS A 28 22.50 -13.22 11.56
CA CYS A 28 23.30 -12.95 12.76
C CYS A 28 24.76 -13.34 12.57
N LEU A 29 25.01 -14.49 11.93
CA LEU A 29 26.37 -14.91 11.61
C LEU A 29 27.05 -13.94 10.65
N TYR A 30 26.36 -13.48 9.60
CA TYR A 30 26.89 -12.47 8.70
C TYR A 30 27.25 -11.16 9.43
N MET A 31 26.35 -10.65 10.29
CA MET A 31 26.60 -9.44 11.09
C MET A 31 27.79 -9.58 12.03
N LYS A 32 28.09 -10.79 12.51
CA LYS A 32 29.27 -11.09 13.35
C LYS A 32 30.54 -11.33 12.53
N ASN A 33 30.54 -11.03 11.22
CA ASN A 33 31.65 -11.30 10.31
C ASN A 33 32.13 -12.77 10.31
N MET A 34 31.22 -13.72 10.61
CA MET A 34 31.48 -15.13 10.31
C MET A 34 31.59 -15.29 8.80
N ALA A 35 32.33 -16.29 8.31
CA ALA A 35 32.75 -16.49 6.92
C ALA A 35 31.62 -16.67 5.86
N ILE A 36 30.64 -15.79 5.86
CA ILE A 36 29.46 -15.71 5.01
C ILE A 36 29.67 -14.51 4.10
N LYS A 37 29.74 -14.78 2.80
CA LYS A 37 30.01 -13.75 1.79
C LYS A 37 28.75 -13.06 1.26
N ASN A 38 27.58 -13.68 1.44
CA ASN A 38 26.31 -13.16 0.93
C ASN A 38 25.15 -13.53 1.87
N ILE A 39 24.21 -12.60 2.07
CA ILE A 39 22.96 -12.81 2.84
C ILE A 39 21.84 -13.13 1.86
N ASP A 40 21.95 -14.27 1.18
CA ASP A 40 20.79 -14.75 0.42
C ASP A 40 19.67 -15.13 1.40
N TYR A 41 18.45 -14.70 1.12
CA TYR A 41 17.28 -15.15 1.88
C TYR A 41 16.77 -16.45 1.29
N TYR A 42 16.91 -17.53 2.03
CA TYR A 42 16.56 -18.87 1.60
C TYR A 42 15.06 -19.12 1.73
N ASN A 43 14.48 -19.81 0.76
CA ASN A 43 13.10 -20.29 0.81
C ASN A 43 13.02 -21.74 1.31
N ASP A 44 14.17 -22.43 1.45
CA ASP A 44 14.24 -23.81 1.91
C ASP A 44 15.19 -23.95 3.12
N ILE A 45 14.70 -24.64 4.14
CA ILE A 45 15.40 -24.73 5.42
C ILE A 45 16.68 -25.57 5.33
N ARG A 46 16.72 -26.55 4.42
CA ARG A 46 17.87 -27.45 4.26
C ARG A 46 19.07 -26.70 3.71
N SER A 47 18.90 -25.86 2.69
CA SER A 47 19.97 -25.05 2.12
C SER A 47 20.46 -24.00 3.11
N CYS A 48 19.54 -23.34 3.83
CA CYS A 48 19.90 -22.41 4.89
C CYS A 48 20.78 -23.07 5.97
N LYS A 49 20.34 -24.23 6.51
CA LYS A 49 21.11 -25.00 7.50
C LYS A 49 22.50 -25.40 6.99
N ARG A 50 22.59 -25.84 5.73
CA ARG A 50 23.88 -26.21 5.11
C ARG A 50 24.87 -25.04 5.10
N VAL A 51 24.42 -23.83 4.79
CA VAL A 51 25.28 -22.64 4.76
C VAL A 51 25.74 -22.25 6.16
N ILE A 52 24.86 -22.38 7.15
CA ILE A 52 25.21 -22.17 8.57
C ILE A 52 26.32 -23.14 9.01
N ILE A 53 26.16 -24.45 8.72
CA ILE A 53 27.16 -25.46 9.05
C ILE A 53 28.52 -25.11 8.43
N GLN A 54 28.54 -24.78 7.13
CA GLN A 54 29.75 -24.37 6.43
C GLN A 54 30.41 -23.13 7.06
N ALA A 55 29.62 -22.16 7.53
CA ALA A 55 30.14 -20.99 8.23
C ALA A 55 30.81 -21.36 9.56
N PHE A 56 30.27 -22.33 10.32
CA PHE A 56 30.91 -22.81 11.54
C PHE A 56 32.15 -23.67 11.29
N ASP A 57 32.18 -24.46 10.22
CA ASP A 57 33.32 -25.30 9.86
C ASP A 57 34.53 -24.48 9.41
N SER A 58 34.28 -23.32 8.79
CA SER A 58 35.31 -22.43 8.26
C SER A 58 35.85 -21.40 9.25
N THR A 59 35.29 -21.33 10.47
CA THR A 59 35.67 -20.34 11.48
C THR A 59 36.63 -20.92 12.52
N ASN A 60 37.68 -20.15 12.84
CA ASN A 60 38.72 -20.53 13.80
C ASN A 60 38.43 -20.03 15.24
N ILE A 61 37.17 -20.17 15.67
CA ILE A 61 36.72 -19.80 17.03
C ILE A 61 36.57 -21.05 17.91
N SER A 62 36.73 -20.89 19.23
CA SER A 62 36.70 -22.03 20.16
C SER A 62 35.31 -22.68 20.24
N GLY A 63 35.24 -23.96 20.63
CA GLY A 63 33.95 -24.65 20.81
C GLY A 63 33.03 -23.96 21.83
N GLN A 64 33.60 -23.36 22.88
CA GLN A 64 32.85 -22.59 23.87
C GLN A 64 32.27 -21.30 23.28
N ASP A 65 33.03 -20.60 22.44
CA ASP A 65 32.55 -19.37 21.78
C ASP A 65 31.45 -19.70 20.76
N LYS A 66 31.57 -20.82 20.04
CA LYS A 66 30.52 -21.33 19.14
C LYS A 66 29.22 -21.64 19.90
N ASP A 67 29.32 -22.31 21.04
CA ASP A 67 28.19 -22.64 21.92
C ASP A 67 27.51 -21.37 22.48
N ASN A 68 28.30 -20.41 22.96
CA ASN A 68 27.81 -19.12 23.45
C ASN A 68 27.10 -18.33 22.35
N LEU A 69 27.67 -18.28 21.14
CA LEU A 69 27.08 -17.60 19.99
C LEU A 69 25.73 -18.22 19.60
N CYS A 70 25.63 -19.56 19.58
CA CYS A 70 24.37 -20.24 19.26
C CYS A 70 23.28 -19.87 20.28
N LYS A 71 23.60 -19.89 21.58
CA LYS A 71 22.65 -19.50 22.66
C LYS A 71 22.24 -18.03 22.57
N GLU A 72 23.16 -17.13 22.22
CA GLU A 72 22.87 -15.72 21.96
C GLU A 72 21.86 -15.58 20.81
N ILE A 73 22.08 -16.29 19.71
CA ILE A 73 21.22 -16.25 18.52
C ILE A 73 19.85 -16.88 18.79
N GLU A 74 19.77 -18.00 19.51
CA GLU A 74 18.50 -18.61 19.91
C GLU A 74 17.65 -17.65 20.74
N THR A 75 18.26 -17.02 21.74
CA THR A 75 17.61 -15.99 22.55
C THR A 75 17.17 -14.79 21.70
N ALA A 76 17.93 -14.43 20.67
CA ALA A 76 17.59 -13.35 19.75
C ALA A 76 16.41 -13.73 18.84
N ILE A 77 16.37 -14.96 18.31
CA ILE A 77 15.28 -15.48 17.48
C ILE A 77 13.95 -15.37 18.22
N GLU A 78 13.89 -15.85 19.47
CA GLU A 78 12.68 -15.82 20.30
C GLU A 78 12.12 -14.40 20.49
N LYS A 79 13.00 -13.39 20.45
CA LYS A 79 12.61 -12.00 20.67
C LYS A 79 12.32 -11.25 19.37
N GLU A 80 13.09 -11.50 18.31
CA GLU A 80 13.08 -10.70 17.09
C GLU A 80 12.15 -11.22 15.99
N ILE A 81 11.85 -12.52 15.99
CA ILE A 81 10.94 -13.13 15.03
C ILE A 81 9.52 -13.01 15.58
N LEU A 82 8.75 -12.09 14.99
CA LEU A 82 7.35 -11.93 15.33
C LEU A 82 6.58 -13.22 14.96
N PRO A 83 5.77 -13.76 15.89
CA PRO A 83 4.83 -14.85 15.61
C PRO A 83 3.90 -14.54 14.43
N LEU A 84 3.46 -15.56 13.70
CA LEU A 84 2.65 -15.36 12.48
C LEU A 84 1.25 -14.79 12.76
N ASP A 85 0.68 -15.07 13.92
CA ASP A 85 -0.62 -14.57 14.36
C ASP A 85 -0.63 -13.05 14.58
N GLU A 86 0.52 -12.43 14.86
CA GLU A 86 0.65 -10.97 14.89
C GLU A 86 0.32 -10.33 13.53
N PHE A 87 0.38 -11.11 12.43
CA PHE A 87 0.07 -10.70 11.07
C PHE A 87 -1.32 -11.15 10.58
N ASP A 88 -2.14 -11.78 11.41
CA ASP A 88 -3.45 -12.29 10.97
C ASP A 88 -4.37 -11.20 10.39
N TRP A 89 -4.23 -9.97 10.87
CA TRP A 89 -5.01 -8.83 10.38
C TRP A 89 -4.65 -8.40 8.96
N VAL A 90 -3.45 -8.70 8.46
CA VAL A 90 -3.09 -8.55 7.04
C VAL A 90 -3.25 -9.84 6.27
N LYS A 91 -3.04 -11.00 6.90
CA LYS A 91 -3.25 -12.30 6.26
C LYS A 91 -4.68 -12.47 5.75
N ASN A 92 -5.65 -11.97 6.52
CA ASN A 92 -7.07 -12.14 6.24
C ASN A 92 -7.73 -10.92 5.55
N ASP A 93 -6.97 -9.86 5.24
CA ASP A 93 -7.49 -8.63 4.62
C ASP A 93 -6.55 -8.13 3.52
N GLU A 94 -6.96 -8.34 2.26
CA GLU A 94 -6.18 -7.94 1.08
C GLU A 94 -5.99 -6.43 0.96
N ARG A 95 -6.98 -5.65 1.39
CA ARG A 95 -6.90 -4.19 1.37
C ARG A 95 -5.88 -3.71 2.40
N ALA A 96 -5.81 -4.36 3.58
CA ALA A 96 -4.82 -4.07 4.61
C ALA A 96 -3.39 -4.39 4.13
N ALA A 97 -3.19 -5.57 3.52
CA ALA A 97 -1.90 -5.96 2.98
C ALA A 97 -1.44 -5.01 1.85
N PHE A 98 -2.35 -4.64 0.94
CA PHE A 98 -2.06 -3.66 -0.10
C PHE A 98 -1.66 -2.30 0.49
N TRP A 99 -2.43 -1.82 1.47
CA TRP A 99 -2.18 -0.54 2.13
C TRP A 99 -0.79 -0.50 2.79
N ILE A 100 -0.38 -1.53 3.54
CA ILE A 100 0.97 -1.54 4.15
C ILE A 100 2.06 -1.49 3.09
N CYS A 101 1.99 -2.35 2.07
CA CYS A 101 3.02 -2.36 1.01
C CYS A 101 3.11 -1.00 0.31
N ALA A 102 1.96 -0.39 0.00
CA ALA A 102 1.93 0.92 -0.63
C ALA A 102 2.45 2.03 0.31
N TYR A 103 2.10 1.98 1.59
CA TYR A 103 2.58 2.93 2.60
C TYR A 103 4.11 2.82 2.75
N LEU A 104 4.63 1.62 3.01
CA LEU A 104 6.06 1.37 3.15
C LEU A 104 6.86 1.77 1.91
N LEU A 105 6.33 1.52 0.70
CA LEU A 105 7.02 1.86 -0.54
C LEU A 105 7.05 3.36 -0.82
N HIS A 106 6.02 4.11 -0.45
CA HIS A 106 5.84 5.50 -0.89
C HIS A 106 5.96 6.56 0.21
N THR A 107 6.00 6.16 1.48
CA THR A 107 6.29 7.05 2.61
C THR A 107 7.80 7.19 2.79
N PRO A 108 8.36 8.41 2.75
CA PRO A 108 9.76 8.67 3.11
C PRO A 108 10.09 8.33 4.58
N ILE A 109 11.34 7.94 4.87
CA ILE A 109 11.84 7.62 6.22
C ILE A 109 11.43 8.68 7.25
N ILE A 110 11.73 9.94 6.96
CA ILE A 110 11.51 11.07 7.87
C ILE A 110 10.03 11.32 8.22
N SER A 111 9.12 10.72 7.45
CA SER A 111 7.67 10.82 7.61
C SER A 111 7.00 9.50 8.00
N ASN A 112 7.76 8.41 8.16
CA ASN A 112 7.19 7.11 8.51
C ASN A 112 6.90 7.02 10.01
N GLN A 113 5.81 7.67 10.42
CA GLN A 113 5.34 7.72 11.82
C GLN A 113 5.12 6.33 12.42
N MET A 114 4.79 5.33 11.59
CA MET A 114 4.57 3.97 12.04
C MET A 114 5.87 3.33 12.54
N ILE A 115 7.01 3.66 11.91
CA ILE A 115 8.35 3.16 12.26
C ILE A 115 9.00 4.03 13.33
N THR A 116 8.95 5.36 13.19
CA THR A 116 9.65 6.30 14.09
C THR A 116 8.93 6.54 15.42
N GLY A 117 7.63 6.26 15.49
CA GLY A 117 6.81 6.45 16.70
C GLY A 117 6.60 7.92 17.11
N SER A 118 7.01 8.88 16.29
CA SER A 118 6.84 10.31 16.54
C SER A 118 5.89 10.95 15.52
N ASP A 119 4.95 11.76 16.01
CA ASP A 119 4.13 12.65 15.17
C ASP A 119 4.93 13.83 14.58
N ASN A 120 6.18 14.01 15.04
CA ASN A 120 7.04 15.10 14.61
C ASN A 120 7.63 14.81 13.24
N ILE A 121 7.17 15.56 12.24
CA ILE A 121 7.85 15.78 10.97
C ILE A 121 9.22 16.37 11.31
N TYR A 122 10.24 15.53 11.41
CA TYR A 122 11.60 16.03 11.28
C TYR A 122 11.74 16.40 9.81
N CYS A 123 11.53 17.69 9.50
CA CYS A 123 11.79 18.25 8.20
C CYS A 123 13.29 18.62 8.23
N PRO A 124 14.21 17.85 7.65
CA PRO A 124 15.55 18.38 7.42
C PRO A 124 15.31 19.57 6.49
N SER A 125 15.79 20.74 6.91
CA SER A 125 15.77 21.95 6.08
C SER A 125 16.11 21.58 4.64
N MET A 126 15.24 21.94 3.69
CA MET A 126 15.48 21.77 2.27
C MET A 126 16.76 22.53 1.90
N SER A 127 17.89 21.85 2.01
CA SER A 127 19.15 22.33 1.51
C SER A 127 19.16 21.92 0.05
N SER A 128 18.92 22.92 -0.80
CA SER A 128 19.15 22.88 -2.23
C SER A 128 20.58 22.39 -2.50
N GLY A 129 20.72 21.10 -2.78
CA GLY A 129 22.00 20.48 -3.10
C GLY A 129 21.81 18.99 -3.30
N ASN A 130 21.65 18.58 -4.55
CA ASN A 130 21.64 17.20 -5.05
C ASN A 130 20.84 16.19 -4.19
N LEU A 131 19.61 15.90 -4.63
CA LEU A 131 18.78 14.77 -4.17
C LEU A 131 19.57 13.45 -4.28
N GLN A 132 20.43 13.13 -3.30
CA GLN A 132 20.76 11.76 -3.02
C GLN A 132 19.43 11.09 -2.67
N GLN A 133 19.04 10.08 -3.46
CA GLN A 133 17.84 9.29 -3.24
C GLN A 133 17.79 8.85 -1.78
N TYR A 134 16.94 9.49 -0.98
CA TYR A 134 16.56 8.97 0.31
C TYR A 134 15.77 7.69 0.03
N HIS A 135 16.46 6.56 -0.11
CA HIS A 135 15.84 5.25 -0.16
C HIS A 135 15.11 5.05 1.17
N ASN A 136 13.79 4.86 1.14
CA ASN A 136 13.08 4.52 2.37
C ASN A 136 13.45 3.11 2.87
N GLU A 137 13.08 2.76 4.09
CA GLU A 137 13.38 1.47 4.73
C GLU A 137 13.05 0.28 3.83
N TYR A 138 11.92 0.35 3.13
CA TYR A 138 11.44 -0.68 2.24
C TYR A 138 12.36 -0.84 1.03
N ILE A 139 12.73 0.27 0.38
CA ILE A 139 13.67 0.29 -0.75
C ILE A 139 15.08 -0.10 -0.31
N TYR A 140 15.53 0.31 0.88
CA TYR A 140 16.83 -0.07 1.45
C TYR A 140 16.96 -1.60 1.58
N LEU A 141 15.88 -2.27 1.93
CA LEU A 141 15.80 -3.74 1.99
C LEU A 141 15.64 -4.40 0.60
N GLY A 142 15.76 -3.64 -0.50
CA GLY A 142 15.67 -4.15 -1.87
C GLY A 142 14.24 -4.33 -2.38
N PHE A 143 13.24 -3.76 -1.70
CA PHE A 143 11.85 -3.85 -2.12
C PHE A 143 11.45 -2.62 -2.95
N HIS A 144 11.26 -2.82 -4.25
CA HIS A 144 11.04 -1.73 -5.22
C HIS A 144 9.62 -1.68 -5.80
N ASP A 145 8.75 -2.57 -5.35
CA ASP A 145 7.42 -2.79 -5.92
C ASP A 145 6.39 -3.18 -4.85
N ILE A 146 5.11 -3.03 -5.24
CA ILE A 146 3.96 -3.61 -4.53
C ILE A 146 3.65 -4.94 -5.21
N PRO A 147 3.72 -6.08 -4.50
CA PRO A 147 3.38 -7.36 -5.09
C PRO A 147 1.93 -7.42 -5.60
N ASP A 148 1.76 -8.12 -6.72
CA ASP A 148 0.54 -8.21 -7.54
C ASP A 148 -0.55 -9.16 -7.02
N THR A 149 -0.26 -9.87 -5.92
CA THR A 149 -1.14 -10.86 -5.32
C THR A 149 -1.08 -10.77 -3.81
N HIS A 150 -2.20 -11.07 -3.16
CA HIS A 150 -2.30 -11.03 -1.69
C HIS A 150 -1.24 -11.86 -0.98
N ASN A 151 -0.99 -13.10 -1.44
CA ASN A 151 0.01 -13.97 -0.82
C ASN A 151 1.43 -13.39 -0.91
N LYS A 152 1.82 -12.85 -2.07
CA LYS A 152 3.14 -12.21 -2.21
C LYS A 152 3.24 -10.94 -1.38
N ARG A 153 2.16 -10.16 -1.23
CA ARG A 153 2.11 -8.99 -0.32
C ARG A 153 2.33 -9.43 1.13
N PHE A 154 1.63 -10.48 1.55
CA PHE A 154 1.77 -11.04 2.89
C PHE A 154 3.21 -11.52 3.16
N GLU A 155 3.79 -12.30 2.26
CA GLU A 155 5.20 -12.74 2.35
C GLU A 155 6.17 -11.55 2.40
N ARG A 156 5.92 -10.51 1.60
CA ARG A 156 6.74 -9.29 1.58
C ARG A 156 6.67 -8.51 2.89
N ILE A 157 5.49 -8.43 3.52
CA ILE A 157 5.32 -7.82 4.83
C ILE A 157 6.09 -8.62 5.89
N ILE A 158 5.98 -9.95 5.90
CA ILE A 158 6.76 -10.80 6.82
C ILE A 158 8.26 -10.56 6.65
N ARG A 159 8.75 -10.58 5.40
CA ARG A 159 10.18 -10.34 5.11
C ARG A 159 10.62 -8.96 5.56
N PHE A 160 9.80 -7.92 5.37
CA PHE A 160 10.11 -6.59 5.86
C PHE A 160 10.33 -6.58 7.38
N PHE A 161 9.44 -7.18 8.16
CA PHE A 161 9.60 -7.26 9.62
C PHE A 161 10.76 -8.15 10.06
N ASP A 162 11.02 -9.25 9.36
CA ASP A 162 12.19 -10.10 9.62
C ASP A 162 13.48 -9.31 9.40
N HIS A 163 13.52 -8.48 8.36
CA HIS A 163 14.67 -7.65 7.97
C HIS A 163 14.83 -6.33 8.71
N LEU A 164 13.80 -5.85 9.41
CA LEU A 164 13.79 -4.50 9.97
C LEU A 164 15.02 -4.12 10.82
N SER A 165 15.62 -5.09 11.53
CA SER A 165 16.83 -4.86 12.34
C SER A 165 18.09 -4.50 11.53
N ASP A 166 18.09 -4.74 10.20
CA ASP A 166 19.22 -4.41 9.30
C ASP A 166 19.40 -2.91 9.18
N ILE A 167 18.29 -2.19 9.25
CA ILE A 167 18.22 -0.75 9.08
C ILE A 167 18.97 -0.05 10.22
N PHE A 168 18.94 -0.64 11.41
CA PHE A 168 19.57 -0.10 12.61
C PHE A 168 20.96 -0.69 12.87
N HIS A 169 21.44 -1.57 11.98
CA HIS A 169 22.77 -2.15 12.09
C HIS A 169 23.84 -1.16 11.64
N THR A 170 24.78 -0.85 12.54
CA THR A 170 25.97 -0.05 12.23
C THR A 170 27.18 -0.98 12.02
N PRO A 171 27.79 -1.02 10.82
CA PRO A 171 28.89 -1.94 10.50
C PRO A 171 30.12 -1.86 11.43
N ASP A 172 30.36 -0.71 12.07
CA ASP A 172 31.52 -0.48 12.93
C ASP A 172 31.44 -1.15 14.31
N LYS A 173 30.35 -1.86 14.63
CA LYS A 173 30.13 -2.46 15.95
C LYS A 173 29.94 -3.97 15.83
N ASN A 174 30.87 -4.74 16.39
CA ASN A 174 30.79 -6.22 16.49
C ASN A 174 29.68 -6.73 17.43
N TYR A 175 28.70 -5.90 17.81
CA TYR A 175 27.56 -6.29 18.64
C TYR A 175 26.25 -6.03 17.90
N ILE A 176 25.33 -7.00 17.99
CA ILE A 176 24.01 -6.87 17.39
C ILE A 176 23.16 -5.99 18.32
N VAL A 177 22.72 -4.83 17.84
CA VAL A 177 21.69 -4.05 18.55
C VAL A 177 20.35 -4.70 18.25
N LEU A 178 19.95 -5.65 19.09
CA LEU A 178 18.66 -6.30 19.06
C LEU A 178 17.66 -5.44 19.84
N CYS A 179 16.60 -4.97 19.18
CA CYS A 179 15.56 -4.13 19.78
C CYS A 179 14.17 -4.71 19.46
N PRO A 180 13.76 -5.80 20.10
CA PRO A 180 12.55 -6.54 19.71
C PRO A 180 11.27 -5.80 20.11
N LEU A 181 11.33 -4.99 21.16
CA LEU A 181 10.24 -4.08 21.56
C LEU A 181 9.89 -3.09 20.44
N LEU A 182 10.85 -2.74 19.58
CA LEU A 182 10.61 -1.84 18.45
C LEU A 182 9.72 -2.51 17.39
N LYS A 183 10.04 -3.73 16.94
CA LYS A 183 9.22 -4.45 15.93
C LYS A 183 7.78 -4.65 16.38
N LYS A 184 7.60 -5.06 17.64
CA LYS A 184 6.26 -5.24 18.23
C LYS A 184 5.48 -3.93 18.28
N GLN A 185 6.14 -2.83 18.65
CA GLN A 185 5.50 -1.51 18.64
C GLN A 185 5.13 -1.07 17.21
N ILE A 186 6.00 -1.31 16.23
CA ILE A 186 5.78 -0.93 14.84
C ILE A 186 4.57 -1.67 14.26
N ILE A 187 4.45 -2.98 14.45
CA ILE A 187 3.27 -3.73 13.97
C ILE A 187 1.99 -3.27 14.67
N ILE A 188 2.05 -2.91 15.97
CA ILE A 188 0.93 -2.33 16.71
C ILE A 188 0.53 -0.97 16.13
N ASN A 189 1.50 -0.11 15.77
CA ASN A 189 1.25 1.19 15.15
C ASN A 189 0.51 1.02 13.83
N PHE A 190 1.00 0.13 12.95
CA PHE A 190 0.33 -0.19 11.69
C PHE A 190 -1.09 -0.73 11.91
N LYS A 191 -1.27 -1.66 12.85
CA LYS A 191 -2.58 -2.23 13.18
C LYS A 191 -3.56 -1.19 13.71
N ASN A 192 -3.10 -0.28 14.57
CA ASN A 192 -3.92 0.81 15.11
C ASN A 192 -4.31 1.81 14.02
N LYS A 193 -3.38 2.20 13.15
CA LYS A 193 -3.68 3.07 12.01
C LYS A 193 -4.67 2.41 11.06
N TRP A 194 -4.47 1.14 10.73
CA TRP A 194 -5.39 0.38 9.90
C TRP A 194 -6.77 0.31 10.52
N ARG A 195 -6.88 0.07 11.83
CA ARG A 195 -8.16 0.08 12.54
C ARG A 195 -8.92 1.40 12.36
N LEU A 196 -8.23 2.54 12.44
CA LEU A 196 -8.84 3.86 12.19
C LEU A 196 -9.30 4.02 10.74
N ILE A 197 -8.55 3.50 9.78
CA ILE A 197 -8.92 3.51 8.35
C ILE A 197 -10.14 2.61 8.11
N TYR A 198 -10.12 1.39 8.66
CA TYR A 198 -11.15 0.37 8.50
C TYR A 198 -12.50 0.78 9.10
N GLN A 199 -12.49 1.54 10.20
CA GLN A 199 -13.70 2.09 10.81
C GLN A 199 -14.39 3.15 9.94
N LYS A 200 -13.67 3.80 9.02
CA LYS A 200 -14.27 4.76 8.08
C LYS A 200 -15.06 3.99 7.00
N PRO A 201 -16.15 4.57 6.44
CA PRO A 201 -16.87 3.94 5.34
C PRO A 201 -15.94 3.58 4.19
N LEU A 202 -16.14 2.40 3.60
CA LEU A 202 -15.33 1.91 2.47
C LEU A 202 -15.29 2.98 1.36
N PRO A 203 -14.10 3.49 1.00
CA PRO A 203 -13.97 4.46 -0.07
C PRO A 203 -14.55 3.92 -1.36
N VAL A 204 -15.17 4.81 -2.14
CA VAL A 204 -15.76 4.50 -3.44
C VAL A 204 -16.69 3.28 -3.46
N LYS A 205 -17.44 3.02 -2.35
CA LYS A 205 -18.45 1.94 -2.30
C LYS A 205 -19.49 2.00 -3.43
N TRP A 206 -19.73 3.20 -3.99
CA TRP A 206 -20.63 3.42 -5.12
C TRP A 206 -20.06 2.96 -6.48
N LEU A 207 -18.75 2.72 -6.58
CA LEU A 207 -18.07 2.38 -7.83
C LEU A 207 -18.34 0.90 -8.18
N PRO A 208 -18.95 0.62 -9.34
CA PRO A 208 -19.10 -0.74 -9.83
C PRO A 208 -17.75 -1.43 -10.03
N ASP A 209 -17.71 -2.73 -9.75
CA ASP A 209 -16.55 -3.58 -9.99
C ASP A 209 -16.51 -4.02 -11.47
N GLN A 210 -16.25 -3.06 -12.35
CA GLN A 210 -16.18 -3.23 -13.81
C GLN A 210 -14.90 -2.58 -14.33
N GLU A 211 -14.21 -3.24 -15.25
CA GLU A 211 -12.84 -2.85 -15.64
C GLU A 211 -12.73 -1.47 -16.27
N ASP A 212 -13.67 -1.11 -17.14
CA ASP A 212 -13.73 0.20 -17.78
C ASP A 212 -14.03 1.31 -16.75
N VAL A 213 -14.90 1.02 -15.78
CA VAL A 213 -15.30 1.96 -14.73
C VAL A 213 -14.17 2.19 -13.72
N VAL A 214 -13.52 1.12 -13.29
CA VAL A 214 -12.37 1.18 -12.39
C VAL A 214 -11.17 1.82 -13.07
N SER A 215 -10.91 1.50 -14.34
CA SER A 215 -9.84 2.16 -15.11
C SER A 215 -10.08 3.66 -15.24
N TRP A 216 -11.31 4.06 -15.56
CA TRP A 216 -11.69 5.48 -15.59
C TRP A 216 -11.47 6.18 -14.24
N ALA A 217 -11.82 5.52 -13.12
CA ALA A 217 -11.64 6.09 -11.79
C ALA A 217 -10.15 6.29 -11.46
N TRP A 218 -9.30 5.31 -11.82
CA TRP A 218 -7.85 5.44 -11.66
C TRP A 218 -7.28 6.58 -12.52
N ASP A 219 -7.69 6.68 -13.78
CA ASP A 219 -7.25 7.75 -14.69
C ASP A 219 -7.67 9.13 -14.18
N PHE A 220 -8.89 9.24 -13.62
CA PHE A 220 -9.35 10.47 -12.98
C PHE A 220 -8.44 10.87 -11.82
N ILE A 221 -8.10 9.90 -10.94
CA ILE A 221 -7.21 10.13 -9.80
C ILE A 221 -5.81 10.53 -10.28
N LYS A 222 -5.24 9.82 -11.26
CA LYS A 222 -3.95 10.18 -11.87
C LYS A 222 -3.97 11.61 -12.38
N LYS A 223 -4.98 11.98 -13.15
CA LYS A 223 -5.15 13.34 -13.67
C LYS A 223 -5.29 14.39 -12.57
N TYR A 224 -6.01 14.08 -11.49
CA TYR A 224 -6.13 14.97 -10.34
C TYR A 224 -4.75 15.27 -9.74
N PHE A 225 -3.95 14.24 -9.49
CA PHE A 225 -2.63 14.39 -8.88
C PHE A 225 -1.56 14.93 -9.84
N SER A 226 -1.67 14.72 -11.16
CA SER A 226 -0.76 15.32 -12.14
C SER A 226 -0.85 16.84 -12.19
N ASN A 227 -2.00 17.41 -11.80
CA ASN A 227 -2.20 18.86 -11.71
C ASN A 227 -1.99 19.38 -10.28
N HIS A 228 -1.57 18.53 -9.34
CA HIS A 228 -1.38 18.89 -7.95
C HIS A 228 0.10 19.14 -7.67
N HIS A 229 0.42 20.19 -6.92
CA HIS A 229 1.78 20.43 -6.44
C HIS A 229 1.97 19.80 -5.06
N LEU A 230 3.15 19.22 -4.81
CA LEU A 230 3.54 18.78 -3.47
C LEU A 230 3.57 19.99 -2.54
N THR A 231 2.99 19.84 -1.35
CA THR A 231 3.03 20.87 -0.31
C THR A 231 3.54 20.26 0.99
N MET A 232 4.07 21.10 1.88
CA MET A 232 4.62 20.65 3.16
C MET A 232 3.58 19.91 4.03
N TRP A 233 2.29 20.21 3.86
CA TRP A 233 1.17 19.64 4.62
C TRP A 233 0.20 18.84 3.72
N GLY A 234 0.63 18.53 2.50
CA GLY A 234 -0.18 17.81 1.52
C GLY A 234 -0.13 16.30 1.72
N PRO A 235 -0.98 15.54 1.02
CA PRO A 235 -0.99 14.07 1.08
C PRO A 235 0.19 13.50 0.27
N ASN A 236 1.43 13.75 0.72
CA ASN A 236 2.65 13.45 -0.03
C ASN A 236 2.84 11.95 -0.29
N THR A 237 2.55 11.08 0.69
CA THR A 237 2.54 9.61 0.48
C THR A 237 1.52 9.23 -0.59
N THR A 238 0.31 9.78 -0.54
CA THR A 238 -0.73 9.51 -1.55
C THR A 238 -0.30 9.99 -2.94
N TYR A 239 0.28 11.19 -3.02
CA TYR A 239 0.81 11.74 -4.27
C TYR A 239 1.87 10.81 -4.86
N ASN A 240 2.86 10.40 -4.05
CA ASN A 240 3.94 9.51 -4.47
C ASN A 240 3.40 8.16 -4.93
N PHE A 241 2.43 7.59 -4.21
CA PHE A 241 1.76 6.36 -4.59
C PHE A 241 1.08 6.49 -5.95
N VAL A 242 0.22 7.51 -6.13
CA VAL A 242 -0.52 7.70 -7.38
C VAL A 242 0.42 7.98 -8.54
N GLN A 243 1.48 8.77 -8.36
CA GLN A 243 2.42 9.08 -9.44
C GLN A 243 3.28 7.88 -9.84
N ASN A 244 3.75 7.10 -8.88
CA ASN A 244 4.76 6.06 -9.12
C ASN A 244 4.19 4.63 -9.18
N THR A 245 2.89 4.43 -8.96
CA THR A 245 2.24 3.12 -9.08
C THR A 245 1.52 2.98 -10.40
N THR A 246 1.69 1.82 -11.04
CA THR A 246 0.89 1.39 -12.20
C THR A 246 0.27 0.03 -11.87
N PRO A 247 -1.02 -0.03 -11.48
CA PRO A 247 -1.64 -1.30 -11.13
C PRO A 247 -1.76 -2.22 -12.36
N LEU A 248 -1.37 -3.48 -12.19
CA LEU A 248 -1.17 -4.41 -13.31
C LEU A 248 -2.47 -4.96 -13.92
N ASN A 249 -3.49 -5.18 -13.10
CA ASN A 249 -4.75 -5.81 -13.51
C ASN A 249 -5.96 -5.10 -12.87
N HIS A 250 -7.17 -5.51 -13.28
CA HIS A 250 -8.43 -4.95 -12.79
C HIS A 250 -8.56 -4.95 -11.26
N ALA A 251 -8.28 -6.07 -10.60
CA ALA A 251 -8.38 -6.19 -9.15
C ALA A 251 -7.39 -5.24 -8.43
N GLU A 252 -6.16 -5.17 -8.93
CA GLU A 252 -5.12 -4.27 -8.41
C GLU A 252 -5.49 -2.80 -8.63
N LYS A 253 -6.14 -2.45 -9.75
CA LYS A 253 -6.63 -1.09 -9.98
C LYS A 253 -7.72 -0.71 -8.97
N LEU A 254 -8.66 -1.60 -8.67
CA LEU A 254 -9.70 -1.33 -7.68
C LEU A 254 -9.09 -1.12 -6.28
N LEU A 255 -8.11 -1.95 -5.90
CA LEU A 255 -7.34 -1.78 -4.67
C LEU A 255 -6.60 -0.44 -4.68
N ALA A 256 -5.95 -0.07 -5.78
CA ALA A 256 -5.21 1.18 -5.89
C ALA A 256 -6.12 2.41 -5.76
N VAL A 257 -7.30 2.41 -6.38
CA VAL A 257 -8.31 3.48 -6.23
C VAL A 257 -8.72 3.64 -4.76
N ARG A 258 -8.94 2.53 -4.04
CA ARG A 258 -9.26 2.57 -2.60
C ARG A 258 -8.06 3.03 -1.77
N ALA A 259 -6.87 2.52 -2.08
CA ALA A 259 -5.62 2.83 -1.41
C ALA A 259 -5.27 4.32 -1.50
N THR A 260 -5.63 5.02 -2.60
CA THR A 260 -5.51 6.48 -2.68
C THR A 260 -6.17 7.17 -1.48
N PHE A 261 -7.33 6.71 -1.05
CA PHE A 261 -8.03 7.29 0.09
C PHE A 261 -7.51 6.74 1.43
N ASP A 262 -7.05 5.50 1.47
CA ASP A 262 -6.54 4.87 2.69
C ASP A 262 -5.17 5.42 3.11
N LEU A 263 -4.35 5.80 2.13
CA LEU A 263 -3.04 6.45 2.32
C LEU A 263 -3.15 7.97 2.58
N TRP A 264 -4.35 8.53 2.71
CA TRP A 264 -4.51 9.98 2.82
C TRP A 264 -4.03 10.49 4.18
N GLU A 265 -2.94 11.24 4.17
CA GLU A 265 -2.32 11.86 5.35
C GLU A 265 -2.67 13.35 5.52
N GLY A 266 -3.27 13.96 4.50
CA GLY A 266 -3.67 15.36 4.51
C GLY A 266 -5.01 15.61 5.24
N ASP A 267 -5.51 16.83 5.12
CA ASP A 267 -6.76 17.24 5.74
C ASP A 267 -7.96 16.41 5.23
N ASP A 268 -8.86 16.05 6.14
CA ASP A 268 -10.04 15.25 5.80
C ASP A 268 -10.99 15.99 4.82
N ASN A 269 -10.90 17.33 4.71
CA ASN A 269 -11.74 18.10 3.79
C ASN A 269 -11.30 17.94 2.33
N SER A 270 -10.01 17.99 2.03
CA SER A 270 -9.48 17.75 0.68
C SER A 270 -9.75 16.31 0.22
N LYS A 271 -9.63 15.34 1.14
CA LYS A 271 -10.04 13.95 0.90
C LYS A 271 -11.50 13.85 0.49
N LYS A 272 -12.40 14.46 1.29
CA LYS A 272 -13.85 14.50 1.02
C LYS A 272 -14.16 15.21 -0.29
N LEU A 273 -13.47 16.30 -0.58
CA LEU A 273 -13.62 17.07 -1.81
C LEU A 273 -13.26 16.21 -3.03
N LEU A 274 -12.15 15.48 -2.98
CA LEU A 274 -11.76 14.56 -4.06
C LEU A 274 -12.79 13.45 -4.25
N LEU A 275 -13.24 12.80 -3.17
CA LEU A 275 -14.30 11.78 -3.22
C LEU A 275 -15.59 12.33 -3.83
N MET A 276 -16.01 13.53 -3.44
CA MET A 276 -17.18 14.20 -3.98
C MET A 276 -17.01 14.51 -5.47
N ASN A 277 -15.85 15.01 -5.87
CA ASN A 277 -15.57 15.35 -7.27
C ASN A 277 -15.53 14.10 -8.15
N LEU A 278 -14.93 13.01 -7.68
CA LEU A 278 -14.92 11.72 -8.37
C LEU A 278 -16.34 11.20 -8.59
N ASN A 279 -17.19 11.21 -7.54
CA ASN A 279 -18.58 10.77 -7.65
C ASN A 279 -19.40 11.68 -8.60
N LYS A 280 -19.21 13.01 -8.52
CA LYS A 280 -19.88 13.94 -9.44
C LYS A 280 -19.47 13.71 -10.89
N ALA A 281 -18.17 13.55 -11.15
CA ALA A 281 -17.64 13.28 -12.48
C ALA A 281 -18.19 11.97 -13.06
N TRP A 282 -18.29 10.93 -12.22
CA TRP A 282 -18.88 9.65 -12.63
C TRP A 282 -20.36 9.79 -13.00
N ASN A 283 -21.17 10.44 -12.14
CA ASN A 283 -22.58 10.65 -12.43
C ASN A 283 -22.78 11.51 -13.69
N GLN A 284 -21.91 12.47 -13.93
CA GLN A 284 -21.92 13.26 -15.17
C GLN A 284 -21.56 12.40 -16.39
N LYS A 285 -20.55 11.53 -16.29
CA LYS A 285 -20.18 10.58 -17.35
C LYS A 285 -21.36 9.67 -17.70
N LYS A 286 -21.95 9.03 -16.69
CA LYS A 286 -23.13 8.16 -16.84
C LYS A 286 -24.30 8.91 -17.49
N LEU A 287 -24.56 10.15 -17.07
CA LEU A 287 -25.61 10.98 -17.68
C LEU A 287 -25.34 11.27 -19.16
N ARG A 288 -24.08 11.52 -19.55
CA ARG A 288 -23.70 11.73 -20.96
C ARG A 288 -23.88 10.47 -21.77
N GLU A 289 -23.51 9.30 -21.24
CA GLU A 289 -23.70 8.01 -21.88
C GLU A 289 -25.19 7.70 -22.13
N THR A 290 -26.09 8.10 -21.22
CA THR A 290 -27.55 7.97 -21.45
C THR A 290 -28.14 8.96 -22.47
N ARG A 291 -27.35 9.93 -22.94
CA ARG A 291 -27.80 11.05 -23.78
C ARG A 291 -27.13 11.08 -25.16
N VAL A 292 -26.52 9.99 -25.61
CA VAL A 292 -25.82 9.94 -26.92
C VAL A 292 -26.73 10.37 -28.07
N ASP A 293 -28.02 9.98 -28.03
CA ASP A 293 -29.02 10.37 -29.05
C ASP A 293 -29.83 11.62 -28.66
N LYS A 294 -29.47 12.32 -27.58
CA LYS A 294 -30.23 13.45 -27.04
C LYS A 294 -29.44 14.75 -27.14
N LYS A 295 -29.96 15.71 -27.90
CA LYS A 295 -29.39 17.06 -27.97
C LYS A 295 -30.16 18.02 -27.06
N ALA A 296 -29.46 18.76 -26.22
CA ALA A 296 -30.09 19.77 -25.37
C ALA A 296 -30.66 20.91 -26.22
N LEU A 297 -31.95 21.21 -26.05
CA LEU A 297 -32.60 22.37 -26.64
C LEU A 297 -32.58 23.52 -25.63
N ASN A 298 -31.55 24.37 -25.70
CA ASN A 298 -31.48 25.60 -24.91
C ASN A 298 -32.10 26.73 -25.73
N THR A 299 -33.28 27.20 -25.34
CA THR A 299 -33.97 28.30 -26.03
C THR A 299 -34.70 29.21 -25.05
N TYR A 300 -34.99 30.42 -25.48
CA TYR A 300 -35.82 31.37 -24.74
C TYR A 300 -37.22 31.38 -25.33
N LEU A 301 -38.23 31.17 -24.49
CA LEU A 301 -39.64 31.30 -24.85
C LEU A 301 -40.21 32.56 -24.23
N LYS A 302 -41.20 33.16 -24.90
CA LYS A 302 -42.01 34.22 -24.27
C LYS A 302 -42.67 33.66 -23.01
N ILE A 303 -42.78 34.47 -21.96
CA ILE A 303 -43.35 34.06 -20.66
C ILE A 303 -44.70 33.35 -20.85
N LYS A 304 -45.61 33.95 -21.62
CA LYS A 304 -46.92 33.37 -21.91
C LYS A 304 -46.83 31.97 -22.56
N THR A 305 -45.93 31.78 -23.52
CA THR A 305 -45.73 30.49 -24.20
C THR A 305 -45.13 29.45 -23.26
N LYS A 306 -44.25 29.85 -22.34
CA LYS A 306 -43.70 28.95 -21.32
C LYS A 306 -44.78 28.48 -20.35
N ILE A 307 -45.68 29.37 -19.92
CA ILE A 307 -46.82 29.02 -19.05
C ILE A 307 -47.72 27.98 -19.74
N GLN A 308 -48.08 28.22 -21.00
CA GLN A 308 -48.87 27.25 -21.79
C GLN A 308 -48.17 25.89 -21.89
N LEU A 309 -46.84 25.89 -22.05
CA LEU A 309 -46.05 24.66 -22.11
C LEU A 309 -46.01 23.93 -20.76
N ASP A 310 -45.95 24.65 -19.63
CA ASP A 310 -46.04 24.06 -18.29
C ASP A 310 -47.42 23.43 -18.06
N GLU A 311 -48.51 24.14 -18.41
CA GLU A 311 -49.88 23.64 -18.29
C GLU A 311 -50.09 22.37 -19.12
N LEU A 312 -49.51 22.30 -20.33
CA LEU A 312 -49.53 21.09 -21.15
C LEU A 312 -48.73 19.95 -20.50
N ALA A 313 -47.55 20.24 -19.94
CA ALA A 313 -46.73 19.24 -19.25
C ALA A 313 -47.47 18.65 -18.04
N GLU A 314 -48.15 19.48 -17.26
CA GLU A 314 -48.98 19.04 -16.13
C GLU A 314 -50.21 18.26 -16.59
N HIS A 315 -50.93 18.73 -17.61
CA HIS A 315 -52.13 18.07 -18.12
C HIS A 315 -51.85 16.65 -18.64
N TYR A 316 -50.71 16.44 -19.30
CA TYR A 316 -50.32 15.15 -19.87
C TYR A 316 -49.45 14.30 -18.93
N ASP A 317 -49.09 14.78 -17.73
CA ASP A 317 -48.13 14.16 -16.80
C ASP A 317 -46.80 13.78 -17.49
N MET A 318 -46.27 14.73 -18.28
CA MET A 318 -45.05 14.56 -19.07
C MET A 318 -44.02 15.62 -18.71
N ARG A 319 -42.73 15.33 -18.92
CA ARG A 319 -41.70 16.37 -18.79
C ARG A 319 -41.86 17.37 -19.94
N ILE A 320 -41.48 18.62 -19.69
CA ILE A 320 -41.48 19.69 -20.70
C ILE A 320 -40.72 19.27 -21.97
N SER A 321 -39.59 18.55 -21.83
CA SER A 321 -38.83 18.03 -22.98
C SER A 321 -39.66 17.10 -23.85
N ASP A 322 -40.47 16.26 -23.22
CA ASP A 322 -41.22 15.20 -23.88
C ASP A 322 -42.45 15.80 -24.57
N ILE A 323 -43.06 16.85 -23.98
CA ILE A 323 -44.10 17.65 -24.64
C ILE A 323 -43.56 18.37 -25.86
N LEU A 324 -42.40 19.03 -25.75
CA LEU A 324 -41.77 19.68 -26.90
C LEU A 324 -41.48 18.69 -28.02
N GLU A 325 -40.89 17.54 -27.69
CA GLU A 325 -40.62 16.48 -28.67
C GLU A 325 -41.91 15.95 -29.32
N LYS A 326 -42.98 15.75 -28.53
CA LYS A 326 -44.30 15.35 -29.02
C LYS A 326 -44.90 16.37 -29.97
N LEU A 327 -44.91 17.65 -29.61
CA LEU A 327 -45.47 18.73 -30.42
C LEU A 327 -44.68 18.91 -31.73
N ILE A 328 -43.35 18.91 -31.66
CA ILE A 328 -42.47 19.00 -32.83
C ILE A 328 -42.69 17.80 -33.74
N SER A 329 -42.68 16.58 -33.20
CA SER A 329 -42.85 15.36 -33.98
C SER A 329 -44.24 15.28 -34.61
N GLN A 330 -45.28 15.66 -33.88
CA GLN A 330 -46.64 15.71 -34.42
C GLN A 330 -46.73 16.69 -35.59
N HIS A 331 -46.30 17.93 -35.39
CA HIS A 331 -46.36 18.95 -36.43
C HIS A 331 -45.48 18.62 -37.64
N TYR A 332 -44.31 18.01 -37.41
CA TYR A 332 -43.45 17.52 -38.48
C TYR A 332 -44.16 16.45 -39.32
N ARG A 333 -44.86 15.49 -38.69
CA ARG A 333 -45.61 14.47 -39.42
C ARG A 333 -46.75 15.07 -40.24
N GLU A 334 -47.51 16.01 -39.65
CA GLU A 334 -48.58 16.73 -40.36
C GLU A 334 -48.05 17.45 -41.61
N LEU A 335 -46.87 18.07 -41.54
CA LEU A 335 -46.31 18.84 -42.65
C LEU A 335 -45.59 17.99 -43.71
N PHE A 336 -44.97 16.87 -43.31
CA PHE A 336 -43.99 16.18 -44.15
C PHE A 336 -44.28 14.69 -44.37
N GLN A 337 -45.28 14.07 -43.71
CA GLN A 337 -45.64 12.67 -43.90
C GLN A 337 -46.97 12.42 -44.64
N GLU A 338 -47.75 13.47 -44.96
CA GLU A 338 -48.90 13.37 -45.90
C GLU A 338 -48.51 13.66 -47.37
N LYS A 339 -47.36 13.13 -47.83
CA LYS A 339 -47.02 13.04 -49.25
C LYS A 339 -46.57 11.65 -49.64
#